data_AF-A0A2M7PI81-F1
#
_entry.id   AF-A0A2M7PI81-F1
#
_cell.length_a   1.000
_cell.length_b   1.000
_cell.length_c   1.000
_cell.angle_alpha   90.00
_cell.angle_beta   90.00
_cell.angle_gamma   90.00
#
_symmetry.space_group_name_H-M   'P 1'
#
loop_
_entity.id
_entity.type
_entity.pdbx_description
1 polymer ?
#
loop_
_entity_poly.entity_id
_entity_poly.type
_entity_poly.pdbx_seq_one_letter_code
_entity_poly.pdbx_strand_id
1 'polypeptide(L)'
;LCLTSANPTFAGDSGLADRLLVVRLNRRTGETAEGRLSDEIREHRDAGLSFIAETLSRALADTRPTPAGLNARHPDFAEMSVKIGRAIGREAEVVESLKAAEADKSLFNIENDTIGEAVLELVRERPFTGTAQELLSELVKNGQSLEGKLSTKRLSKRLIKLWPHMENLLSARQEIDGHTRLTVYHFKVQG
;
A
#
# COMPACT_ATOMS: atom_id res chain seq x y z
N LEU A 1 -8.51 -14.26 5.04
CA LEU A 1 -7.18 -13.73 4.68
C LEU A 1 -6.71 -14.52 3.45
N CYS A 2 -6.85 -13.97 2.25
CA CYS A 2 -6.38 -14.65 1.03
C CYS A 2 -4.92 -14.28 0.78
N LEU A 3 -4.02 -15.26 0.94
CA LEU A 3 -2.68 -15.24 0.36
C LEU A 3 -2.79 -15.82 -1.05
N THR A 4 -2.86 -14.97 -2.08
CA THR A 4 -2.76 -15.46 -3.47
C THR A 4 -1.68 -14.68 -4.21
N SER A 5 -0.76 -15.43 -4.84
CA SER A 5 0.25 -14.92 -5.78
C SER A 5 -0.32 -14.67 -7.18
N ALA A 6 -1.62 -14.90 -7.36
CA ALA A 6 -2.30 -14.86 -8.64
C ALA A 6 -3.30 -13.70 -8.69
N ASN A 7 -3.06 -12.82 -9.66
CA ASN A 7 -3.82 -11.65 -10.13
C ASN A 7 -3.69 -10.32 -9.35
N PRO A 8 -3.14 -9.26 -10.00
CA PRO A 8 -2.99 -7.92 -9.42
C PRO A 8 -4.27 -7.08 -9.52
N THR A 9 -5.46 -7.69 -9.44
CA THR A 9 -6.72 -6.94 -9.57
C THR A 9 -7.08 -6.16 -8.30
N PHE A 10 -6.31 -6.35 -7.21
CA PHE A 10 -6.51 -5.68 -5.93
C PHE A 10 -6.19 -4.18 -5.94
N ALA A 11 -5.36 -3.73 -6.89
CA ALA A 11 -4.92 -2.35 -7.02
C ALA A 11 -6.05 -1.36 -7.39
N GLY A 12 -7.18 -1.85 -7.90
CA GLY A 12 -8.28 -1.01 -8.36
C GLY A 12 -9.27 -0.60 -7.25
N ASP A 13 -9.25 -1.28 -6.11
CA ASP A 13 -10.20 -1.11 -5.01
C ASP A 13 -9.47 -0.63 -3.75
N SER A 14 -9.65 0.66 -3.46
CA SER A 14 -9.01 1.32 -2.32
C SER A 14 -9.43 0.73 -0.97
N GLY A 15 -10.57 0.03 -0.88
CA GLY A 15 -11.00 -0.64 0.35
C GLY A 15 -10.34 -2.02 0.56
N LEU A 16 -9.79 -2.60 -0.51
CA LEU A 16 -9.06 -3.88 -0.47
C LEU A 16 -7.59 -3.67 -0.16
N ALA A 17 -6.95 -2.63 -0.72
CA ALA A 17 -5.56 -2.27 -0.44
C ALA A 17 -5.27 -2.10 1.06
N ASP A 18 -6.23 -1.59 1.85
CA ASP A 18 -6.05 -1.40 3.29
C ASP A 18 -6.09 -2.68 4.12
N ARG A 19 -6.64 -3.75 3.53
CA ARG A 19 -6.77 -5.08 4.14
C ARG A 19 -5.64 -6.03 3.73
N LEU A 20 -4.74 -5.54 2.87
CA LEU A 20 -3.61 -6.32 2.37
C LEU A 20 -2.38 -6.07 3.23
N LEU A 21 -1.83 -7.15 3.76
CA LEU A 21 -0.45 -7.18 4.22
C LEU A 21 0.42 -7.44 2.99
N VAL A 22 1.20 -6.43 2.58
CA VAL A 22 2.17 -6.61 1.51
C VAL A 22 3.38 -7.35 2.08
N VAL A 23 3.54 -8.62 1.69
CA VAL A 23 4.72 -9.41 2.04
C VAL A 23 5.64 -9.48 0.82
N ARG A 24 6.75 -8.75 0.86
CA ARG A 24 7.77 -8.80 -0.18
C ARG A 24 8.61 -10.06 -0.01
N LEU A 25 8.26 -11.11 -0.75
CA LEU A 25 8.99 -12.38 -0.71
C LEU A 25 10.24 -12.29 -1.61
N ASN A 26 11.37 -12.76 -1.10
CA ASN A 26 12.55 -12.97 -1.93
C ASN A 26 12.28 -14.08 -2.94
N ARG A 27 12.69 -13.86 -4.20
CA ARG A 27 12.60 -14.88 -5.25
C ARG A 27 13.54 -16.02 -4.87
N ARG A 28 12.97 -17.18 -4.55
CA ARG A 28 13.75 -18.38 -4.24
C ARG A 28 14.41 -18.89 -5.52
N THR A 29 15.73 -18.87 -5.59
CA THR A 29 16.51 -19.37 -6.74
C THR A 29 17.01 -20.79 -6.43
N GLY A 30 16.20 -21.80 -6.73
CA GLY A 30 16.59 -23.21 -6.61
C GLY A 30 15.42 -24.18 -6.80
N GLU A 31 15.70 -25.41 -7.25
CA GLU A 31 14.74 -26.51 -7.29
C GLU A 31 14.63 -27.14 -5.89
N THR A 32 13.44 -27.06 -5.29
CA THR A 32 13.12 -27.84 -4.09
C THR A 32 12.16 -28.95 -4.46
N ALA A 33 12.54 -30.20 -4.19
CA ALA A 33 11.62 -31.33 -4.29
C ALA A 33 10.38 -31.07 -3.42
N GLU A 34 9.22 -30.90 -4.04
CA GLU A 34 7.95 -30.51 -3.39
C GLU A 34 7.52 -31.46 -2.25
N GLY A 35 7.98 -32.71 -2.29
CA GLY A 35 7.71 -33.72 -1.25
C GLY A 35 8.32 -33.40 0.12
N ARG A 36 9.55 -32.86 0.17
CA ARG A 36 10.27 -32.64 1.44
C ARG A 36 9.57 -31.66 2.37
N LEU A 37 9.07 -30.56 1.81
CA LEU A 37 8.31 -29.57 2.59
C LEU A 37 7.00 -30.17 3.11
N SER A 38 6.32 -30.99 2.30
CA SER A 38 5.07 -31.64 2.70
C SER A 38 5.29 -32.65 3.83
N ASP A 39 6.41 -33.37 3.80
CA ASP A 39 6.79 -34.32 4.84
C ASP A 39 7.19 -33.61 6.14
N GLU A 40 7.96 -32.53 6.06
CA GLU A 40 8.33 -31.69 7.21
C GLU A 40 7.09 -31.07 7.89
N ILE A 41 6.14 -30.56 7.10
CA ILE A 41 4.85 -30.06 7.62
C ILE A 41 4.09 -31.19 8.32
N ARG A 42 4.07 -32.40 7.76
CA ARG A 42 3.36 -33.53 8.36
C ARG A 42 4.01 -33.97 9.68
N GLU A 43 5.33 -33.99 9.72
CA GLU A 43 6.12 -34.36 10.91
C GLU A 43 5.94 -33.37 12.06
N HIS A 44 5.93 -32.06 11.76
CA HIS A 44 5.83 -31.02 12.79
C HIS A 44 4.43 -30.40 12.94
N ARG A 45 3.42 -30.97 12.29
CA ARG A 45 2.05 -30.39 12.24
C ARG A 45 1.51 -30.05 13.62
N ASP A 46 1.56 -31.02 14.53
CA ASP A 46 0.92 -30.89 15.84
C ASP A 46 1.70 -29.89 16.72
N ALA A 47 3.03 -29.83 16.59
CA ALA A 47 3.85 -28.80 17.23
C ALA A 47 3.49 -27.39 16.71
N GLY A 48 3.33 -27.24 15.40
CA GLY A 48 2.90 -25.97 14.78
C GLY A 48 1.51 -25.55 15.23
N LEU A 49 0.54 -26.48 15.27
CA LEU A 49 -0.82 -26.20 15.72
C LEU A 49 -0.87 -25.84 17.20
N SER A 50 -0.13 -26.55 18.06
CA SER A 50 -0.03 -26.22 19.49
C SER A 50 0.58 -24.84 19.70
N PHE A 51 1.66 -24.50 18.98
CA PHE A 51 2.26 -23.18 19.02
C PHE A 51 1.28 -22.07 18.63
N ILE A 52 0.48 -22.27 17.56
CA ILE A 52 -0.54 -21.31 17.13
C ILE A 52 -1.61 -21.14 18.23
N ALA A 53 -2.13 -22.24 18.77
CA ALA A 53 -3.16 -22.22 19.80
C ALA A 53 -2.69 -21.51 21.09
N GLU A 54 -1.49 -21.83 21.57
CA GLU A 54 -0.89 -21.20 22.75
C GLU A 54 -0.58 -19.72 22.53
N THR A 55 -0.13 -19.35 21.33
CA THR A 55 0.13 -17.95 20.97
C THR A 55 -1.16 -17.15 20.93
N LEU A 56 -2.21 -17.68 20.30
CA LEU A 56 -3.52 -17.03 20.26
C LEU A 56 -4.13 -16.92 21.66
N SER A 57 -4.01 -17.97 22.49
CA SER A 57 -4.48 -17.94 23.88
C SER A 57 -3.81 -16.81 24.68
N ARG A 58 -2.48 -16.69 24.60
CA ARG A 58 -1.72 -15.61 25.26
C ARG A 58 -2.08 -14.23 24.72
N ALA A 59 -2.24 -14.08 23.40
CA ALA A 59 -2.61 -12.81 22.79
C ALA A 59 -4.03 -12.37 23.19
N LEU A 60 -5.00 -13.30 23.25
CA LEU A 60 -6.37 -13.00 23.66
C LEU A 60 -6.48 -12.68 25.16
N ALA A 61 -5.64 -13.27 25.99
CA ALA A 61 -5.56 -12.97 27.42
C ALA A 61 -4.87 -11.62 27.72
N ASP A 62 -4.23 -11.00 26.73
CA ASP A 62 -3.47 -9.77 26.92
C ASP A 62 -4.38 -8.53 26.96
N THR A 63 -4.42 -7.91 28.14
CA THR A 63 -5.22 -6.71 28.44
C THR A 63 -4.40 -5.42 28.45
N ARG A 64 -3.08 -5.52 28.23
CA ARG A 64 -2.21 -4.34 28.20
C ARG A 64 -2.54 -3.44 27.01
N PRO A 65 -2.43 -2.11 27.16
CA PRO A 65 -2.69 -1.18 26.07
C PRO A 65 -1.73 -1.39 24.89
N THR A 66 -2.20 -1.02 23.71
CA THR A 66 -1.43 -1.02 22.46
C THR A 66 -1.22 0.42 21.98
N PRO A 67 -0.13 0.71 21.24
CA PRO A 67 0.08 2.04 20.67
C PRO A 67 -1.06 2.43 19.72
N ALA A 68 -1.54 3.68 19.84
CA ALA A 68 -2.55 4.22 18.95
C ALA A 68 -1.96 4.57 17.56
N GLY A 69 -2.82 4.71 16.56
CA GLY A 69 -2.44 5.22 15.23
C GLY A 69 -1.60 4.26 14.39
N LEU A 70 -1.55 2.97 14.73
CA LEU A 70 -0.82 1.95 13.95
C LEU A 70 -1.54 1.53 12.67
N ASN A 71 -2.86 1.69 12.60
CA ASN A 71 -3.66 1.50 11.39
C ASN A 71 -4.96 2.30 11.52
N ALA A 72 -5.13 3.36 10.73
CA ALA A 72 -6.29 4.24 10.86
C ALA A 72 -7.63 3.57 10.46
N ARG A 73 -7.59 2.59 9.56
CA ARG A 73 -8.79 1.94 9.00
C ARG A 73 -9.18 0.66 9.72
N HIS A 74 -8.21 -0.05 10.29
CA HIS A 74 -8.40 -1.30 11.02
C HIS A 74 -7.67 -1.30 12.38
N PRO A 75 -8.13 -0.48 13.34
CA PRO A 75 -7.49 -0.38 14.65
C PRO A 75 -7.46 -1.72 15.39
N ASP A 76 -8.54 -2.51 15.34
CA ASP A 76 -8.63 -3.82 16.00
C ASP A 76 -7.61 -4.81 15.43
N PHE A 77 -7.33 -4.74 14.12
CA PHE A 77 -6.30 -5.57 13.49
C PHE A 77 -4.90 -5.20 14.01
N ALA A 78 -4.61 -3.90 14.13
CA ALA A 78 -3.34 -3.44 14.67
C ALA A 78 -3.18 -3.82 16.14
N GLU A 79 -4.25 -3.68 16.93
CA GLU A 79 -4.28 -4.12 18.33
C GLU A 79 -3.98 -5.62 18.44
N MET A 80 -4.70 -6.46 17.70
CA MET A 80 -4.49 -7.91 17.73
C MET A 80 -3.08 -8.28 17.26
N SER A 81 -2.56 -7.61 16.22
CA SER A 81 -1.20 -7.83 15.73
C SER A 81 -0.16 -7.55 16.80
N VAL A 82 -0.29 -6.44 17.53
CA VAL A 82 0.61 -6.09 18.65
C VAL A 82 0.54 -7.15 19.75
N LYS A 83 -0.66 -7.62 20.12
CA LYS A 83 -0.83 -8.68 21.13
C LYS A 83 -0.20 -10.01 20.70
N ILE A 84 -0.32 -10.38 19.42
CA ILE A 84 0.37 -11.54 18.86
C ILE A 84 1.89 -11.34 18.92
N GLY A 85 2.39 -10.19 18.46
CA GLY A 85 3.82 -9.84 18.50
C GLY A 85 4.40 -10.00 19.90
N ARG A 86 3.69 -9.48 20.90
CA ARG A 86 4.05 -9.59 22.31
C ARG A 86 4.00 -11.03 22.83
N ALA A 87 3.01 -11.83 22.42
CA ALA A 87 2.95 -13.25 22.76
C ALA A 87 4.14 -14.05 22.22
N ILE A 88 4.73 -13.62 21.10
CA ILE A 88 5.94 -14.23 20.52
C ILE A 88 7.24 -13.49 20.84
N GLY A 89 7.21 -12.46 21.70
CA GLY A 89 8.38 -11.68 22.10
C GLY A 89 8.93 -10.71 21.04
N ARG A 90 8.10 -10.29 20.09
CA ARG A 90 8.41 -9.46 18.91
C ARG A 90 7.52 -8.21 18.78
N GLU A 91 7.13 -7.62 19.90
CA GLU A 91 6.24 -6.45 19.91
C GLU A 91 6.84 -5.27 19.14
N ALA A 92 8.14 -5.00 19.33
CA ALA A 92 8.83 -3.89 18.69
C ALA A 92 8.83 -4.01 17.17
N GLU A 93 9.17 -5.19 16.65
CA GLU A 93 9.20 -5.45 15.20
C GLU A 93 7.80 -5.36 14.58
N VAL A 94 6.76 -5.81 15.30
CA VAL A 94 5.37 -5.68 14.83
C VAL A 94 4.94 -4.21 14.78
N VAL A 95 5.24 -3.43 15.81
CA VAL A 95 4.91 -1.99 15.85
C VAL A 95 5.64 -1.25 14.74
N GLU A 96 6.93 -1.54 14.52
CA GLU A 96 7.71 -0.95 13.43
C GLU A 96 7.11 -1.33 12.06
N SER A 97 6.77 -2.60 11.86
CA SER A 97 6.17 -3.09 10.63
C SER A 97 4.81 -2.45 10.34
N LEU A 98 3.96 -2.27 11.36
CA LEU A 98 2.66 -1.63 11.20
C LEU A 98 2.80 -0.15 10.85
N LYS A 99 3.75 0.56 11.47
CA LYS A 99 4.06 1.96 11.13
C LYS A 99 4.57 2.10 9.71
N ALA A 100 5.51 1.23 9.31
CA ALA A 100 6.03 1.20 7.95
C ALA A 100 4.92 0.90 6.94
N ALA A 101 4.07 -0.09 7.23
CA ALA A 101 2.93 -0.41 6.38
C ALA A 101 1.93 0.75 6.27
N GLU A 102 1.62 1.44 7.37
CA GLU A 102 0.73 2.61 7.35
C GLU A 102 1.31 3.74 6.48
N ALA A 103 2.61 3.99 6.56
CA ALA A 103 3.30 4.96 5.70
C ALA A 103 3.27 4.54 4.22
N ASP A 104 3.51 3.24 3.95
CA ASP A 104 3.59 2.70 2.59
C ASP A 104 2.24 2.54 1.89
N LYS A 105 1.11 2.56 2.61
CA LYS A 105 -0.23 2.39 2.03
C LYS A 105 -0.52 3.38 0.90
N SER A 106 -0.15 4.64 1.09
CA SER A 106 -0.36 5.64 0.05
C SER A 106 0.56 5.38 -1.15
N LEU A 107 1.78 4.89 -0.91
CA LEU A 107 2.77 4.66 -1.96
C LEU A 107 2.37 3.46 -2.82
N PHE A 108 1.93 2.38 -2.17
CA PHE A 108 1.41 1.21 -2.85
C PHE A 108 0.22 1.53 -3.76
N ASN A 109 -0.74 2.36 -3.31
CA ASN A 109 -1.89 2.75 -4.12
C ASN A 109 -1.50 3.62 -5.33
N ILE A 110 -0.44 4.43 -5.20
CA ILE A 110 0.08 5.25 -6.31
C ILE A 110 0.90 4.40 -7.29
N GLU A 111 1.82 3.55 -6.80
CA GLU A 111 2.70 2.70 -7.63
C GLU A 111 1.92 1.64 -8.43
N ASN A 112 0.78 1.14 -7.92
CA ASN A 112 -0.03 0.19 -8.67
C ASN A 112 -1.04 0.84 -9.64
N ASP A 113 -1.06 2.17 -9.75
CA ASP A 113 -1.85 2.87 -10.75
C ASP A 113 -0.94 3.49 -11.82
N THR A 114 -1.19 3.19 -13.09
CA THR A 114 -0.35 3.67 -14.20
C THR A 114 -0.29 5.21 -14.28
N ILE A 115 -1.33 5.93 -13.87
CA ILE A 115 -1.32 7.41 -13.83
C ILE A 115 -0.66 7.89 -12.53
N GLY A 116 -0.97 7.24 -11.40
CA GLY A 116 -0.33 7.51 -10.12
C GLY A 116 1.19 7.41 -10.20
N GLU A 117 1.70 6.30 -10.73
CA GLU A 117 3.12 6.03 -10.93
C GLU A 117 3.77 7.09 -11.83
N ALA A 118 3.14 7.41 -12.96
CA ALA A 118 3.67 8.43 -13.89
C ALA A 118 3.70 9.84 -13.27
N VAL A 119 2.70 10.20 -12.46
CA VAL A 119 2.72 11.47 -11.70
C VAL A 119 3.80 11.45 -10.63
N LEU A 120 3.99 10.33 -9.93
CA LEU A 120 5.04 10.17 -8.93
C LEU A 120 6.44 10.32 -9.54
N GLU A 121 6.69 9.70 -10.70
CA GLU A 121 7.94 9.82 -11.43
C GLU A 121 8.21 11.27 -11.88
N LEU A 122 7.21 11.92 -12.49
CA LEU A 122 7.28 13.33 -12.87
C LEU A 122 7.63 14.23 -11.67
N VAL A 123 6.98 14.00 -10.52
CA VAL A 123 7.13 14.85 -9.33
C VAL A 123 8.46 14.61 -8.61
N ARG A 124 9.03 13.39 -8.71
CA ARG A 124 10.39 13.06 -8.24
C ARG A 124 11.46 13.82 -9.00
N GLU A 125 11.27 14.04 -10.30
CA GLU A 125 12.19 14.86 -11.10
C GLU A 125 12.03 16.35 -10.80
N ARG A 126 10.78 16.83 -10.71
CA ARG A 126 10.47 18.24 -10.44
C ARG A 126 9.06 18.45 -9.91
N PRO A 127 8.83 19.44 -9.03
CA PRO A 127 7.48 19.85 -8.66
C PRO A 127 6.65 20.22 -9.91
N PHE A 128 5.37 19.88 -9.90
CA PHE A 128 4.43 20.20 -10.97
C PHE A 128 3.44 21.27 -10.51
N THR A 129 3.13 22.22 -11.39
CA THR A 129 2.01 23.15 -11.25
C THR A 129 1.41 23.41 -12.62
N GLY A 130 0.11 23.15 -12.78
CA GLY A 130 -0.57 23.34 -14.05
C GLY A 130 -1.95 22.69 -14.12
N THR A 131 -2.62 22.89 -15.23
CA THR A 131 -3.94 22.35 -15.55
C THR A 131 -3.88 20.85 -15.88
N ALA A 132 -5.06 20.19 -15.92
CA ALA A 132 -5.16 18.79 -16.36
C ALA A 132 -4.58 18.55 -17.76
N GLN A 133 -4.65 19.56 -18.64
CA GLN A 133 -4.16 19.43 -20.01
C GLN A 133 -2.63 19.52 -20.06
N GLU A 134 -2.04 20.44 -19.30
CA GLU A 134 -0.58 20.55 -19.18
C GLU A 134 0.00 19.30 -18.50
N LEU A 135 -0.67 18.78 -17.47
CA LEU A 135 -0.28 17.53 -16.82
C LEU A 135 -0.31 16.36 -17.81
N LEU A 136 -1.38 16.24 -18.60
CA LEU A 136 -1.49 15.21 -19.62
C LEU A 136 -0.33 15.29 -20.63
N SER A 137 0.02 16.50 -21.09
CA SER A 137 1.13 16.71 -22.01
C SER A 137 2.47 16.28 -21.42
N GLU A 138 2.73 16.58 -20.15
CA GLU A 138 3.96 16.16 -19.46
C GLU A 138 4.02 14.64 -19.25
N LEU A 139 2.90 14.01 -18.87
CA LEU A 139 2.84 12.56 -18.70
C LEU A 139 3.04 11.79 -20.01
N VAL A 140 2.54 12.31 -21.14
CA VAL A 140 2.75 11.69 -22.47
C VAL A 140 4.21 11.82 -22.90
N LYS A 141 4.87 12.96 -22.64
CA LYS A 141 6.30 13.15 -22.96
C LYS A 141 7.19 12.16 -22.21
N ASN A 142 6.85 11.86 -20.95
CA ASN A 142 7.66 11.02 -20.08
C ASN A 142 7.28 9.52 -20.15
N GLY A 143 6.16 9.15 -20.80
CA GLY A 143 5.70 7.76 -20.84
C GLY A 143 5.10 7.36 -22.19
N GLN A 144 5.86 6.60 -22.99
CA GLN A 144 5.42 6.07 -24.30
C GLN A 144 4.13 5.21 -24.24
N SER A 145 3.73 4.72 -23.05
CA SER A 145 2.57 3.84 -22.89
C SER A 145 1.22 4.57 -22.68
N LEU A 146 1.22 5.89 -22.49
CA LEU A 146 0.01 6.69 -22.20
C LEU A 146 -0.59 7.38 -23.44
N GLU A 147 0.18 7.47 -24.51
CA GLU A 147 -0.20 8.16 -25.74
C GLU A 147 -1.41 7.50 -26.43
N GLY A 148 -2.42 8.30 -26.78
CA GLY A 148 -3.67 7.85 -27.43
C GLY A 148 -4.69 7.14 -26.53
N LYS A 149 -4.34 6.76 -25.30
CA LYS A 149 -5.25 6.05 -24.35
C LYS A 149 -5.85 6.94 -23.27
N LEU A 150 -5.23 8.10 -23.02
CA LEU A 150 -5.56 9.00 -21.92
C LEU A 150 -6.13 10.33 -22.43
N SER A 151 -7.29 10.74 -21.90
CA SER A 151 -7.89 12.06 -22.13
C SER A 151 -7.92 12.86 -20.84
N THR A 152 -7.97 14.19 -20.93
CA THR A 152 -8.06 15.09 -19.76
C THR A 152 -9.19 14.70 -18.82
N LYS A 153 -10.36 14.33 -19.37
CA LYS A 153 -11.51 13.84 -18.58
C LYS A 153 -11.22 12.53 -17.83
N ARG A 154 -10.53 11.57 -18.46
CA ARG A 154 -10.16 10.30 -17.81
C ARG A 154 -9.09 10.52 -16.74
N LEU A 155 -8.11 11.38 -17.02
CA LEU A 155 -7.08 11.82 -16.09
C LEU A 155 -7.70 12.43 -14.83
N SER A 156 -8.52 13.47 -14.96
CA SER A 156 -9.18 14.10 -13.81
C SER A 156 -10.02 13.12 -12.99
N LYS A 157 -10.77 12.22 -13.65
CA LYS A 157 -11.56 11.19 -12.95
C LYS A 157 -10.68 10.23 -12.15
N ARG A 158 -9.49 9.89 -12.64
CA ARG A 158 -8.55 9.01 -11.94
C ARG A 158 -7.83 9.74 -10.81
N LEU A 159 -7.41 10.99 -11.03
CA LEU A 159 -6.83 11.85 -10.00
C LEU A 159 -7.76 11.98 -8.80
N ILE A 160 -9.07 12.18 -9.00
CA ILE A 160 -10.05 12.23 -7.91
C ILE A 160 -10.02 10.97 -7.04
N LYS A 161 -9.83 9.78 -7.64
CA LYS A 161 -9.74 8.53 -6.88
C LYS A 161 -8.43 8.39 -6.11
N LEU A 162 -7.34 8.89 -6.67
CA LEU A 162 -6.00 8.83 -6.07
C LEU A 162 -5.73 10.01 -5.13
N TRP A 163 -6.60 11.01 -5.12
CA TRP A 163 -6.39 12.29 -4.44
C TRP A 163 -5.96 12.15 -2.98
N PRO A 164 -6.62 11.33 -2.14
CA PRO A 164 -6.21 11.19 -0.74
C PRO A 164 -4.78 10.64 -0.59
N HIS A 165 -4.33 9.79 -1.52
CA HIS A 165 -2.98 9.25 -1.52
C HIS A 165 -1.97 10.28 -2.03
N MET A 166 -2.35 11.09 -3.01
CA MET A 166 -1.53 12.17 -3.54
C MET A 166 -1.35 13.32 -2.53
N GLU A 167 -2.37 13.64 -1.73
CA GLU A 167 -2.25 14.62 -0.64
C GLU A 167 -1.22 14.15 0.40
N ASN A 168 -1.29 12.87 0.76
CA ASN A 168 -0.39 12.27 1.74
C ASN A 168 1.06 12.18 1.26
N LEU A 169 1.32 11.90 -0.02
CA LEU A 169 2.68 11.66 -0.52
C LEU A 169 3.31 12.84 -1.26
N LEU A 170 2.49 13.58 -2.01
CA LEU A 170 2.93 14.60 -2.97
C LEU A 170 2.49 16.00 -2.56
N SER A 171 2.10 16.21 -1.29
CA SER A 171 1.55 17.48 -0.79
C SER A 171 0.54 18.09 -1.76
N ALA A 172 -0.28 17.22 -2.39
CA ALA A 172 -1.11 17.61 -3.52
C ALA A 172 -2.10 18.71 -3.14
N ARG A 173 -2.27 19.70 -4.00
CA ARG A 173 -3.28 20.76 -3.85
C ARG A 173 -3.98 21.02 -5.18
N GLN A 174 -5.23 21.42 -5.10
CA GLN A 174 -5.98 21.90 -6.26
C GLN A 174 -6.65 23.22 -5.95
N GLU A 175 -6.62 24.13 -6.90
CA GLU A 175 -7.31 25.42 -6.83
C GLU A 175 -8.07 25.69 -8.13
N ILE A 176 -9.06 26.56 -8.05
CA ILE A 176 -9.80 27.02 -9.23
C ILE A 176 -9.24 28.38 -9.60
N ASP A 177 -8.64 28.48 -10.79
CA ASP A 177 -8.16 29.75 -11.33
C ASP A 177 -9.37 30.68 -11.55
N GLY A 178 -9.34 31.86 -10.92
CA GLY A 178 -10.45 32.82 -10.97
C GLY A 178 -10.69 33.44 -12.35
N HIS A 179 -9.69 33.41 -13.24
CA HIS A 179 -9.75 33.98 -14.58
C HIS A 179 -10.15 32.94 -15.63
N THR A 180 -9.52 31.76 -15.59
CA THR A 180 -9.78 30.69 -16.58
C THR A 180 -10.88 29.73 -16.14
N ARG A 181 -11.28 29.75 -14.85
CA ARG A 181 -12.18 28.78 -14.21
C ARG A 181 -11.72 27.32 -14.33
N LEU A 182 -10.45 27.10 -14.63
CA LEU A 182 -9.85 25.76 -14.72
C LEU A 182 -9.29 25.34 -13.37
N THR A 183 -9.29 24.03 -13.12
CA THR A 183 -8.59 23.45 -11.97
C THR A 183 -7.10 23.41 -12.24
N VAL A 184 -6.33 24.04 -11.37
CA VAL A 184 -4.87 23.99 -11.33
C VAL A 184 -4.45 23.01 -10.24
N TYR A 185 -3.58 22.08 -10.61
CA TYR A 185 -3.02 21.07 -9.72
C TYR A 185 -1.60 21.43 -9.33
N HIS A 186 -1.26 21.22 -8.07
CA HIS A 186 0.09 21.37 -7.53
C HIS A 186 0.54 20.05 -6.91
N PHE A 187 1.72 19.58 -7.28
CA PHE A 187 2.33 18.37 -6.72
C PHE A 187 3.79 18.62 -6.37
N LYS A 188 4.22 18.15 -5.20
CA LYS A 188 5.59 18.26 -4.69
C LYS A 188 5.90 17.11 -3.74
N VAL A 189 7.04 16.43 -3.89
CA VAL A 189 7.45 15.38 -2.92
C VAL A 189 7.52 15.98 -1.51
N GLN A 190 6.92 15.30 -0.53
CA GLN A 190 7.17 15.61 0.89
C GLN A 190 8.64 15.31 1.20
N GLY A 191 9.39 16.35 1.53
CA GLY A 191 10.80 16.24 1.96
C GLY A 191 10.93 15.71 3.38
#